data_AF-A0A4R1K3G0-F1
#
_entry.id   AF-A0A4R1K3G0-F1
#
_cell.length_a   1.000
_cell.length_b   1.000
_cell.length_c   1.000
_cell.angle_alpha   90.00
_cell.angle_beta   90.00
_cell.angle_gamma   90.00
#
_symmetry.space_group_name_H-M   'P 1'
#
loop_
_entity.id
_entity.type
_entity.pdbx_description
1 polymer ?
#
loop_
_entity_poly.entity_id
_entity_poly.type
_entity_poly.pdbx_seq_one_letter_code
_entity_poly.pdbx_strand_id
1 'polypeptide(L)'
;MLKKTVSIMLLALMCASCAKREPHTIMAYQPGDENRSCDSLLSEVSYYHNKINEKNGEVNDRTGKNVALGVTGAFLIVPLFFMDLSGAEKTELESYKMRIERLQLVALEKKCSFTPVKFEEQKKEQPENAKSSE
;
A
#
# COMPACT_ATOMS: atom_id res chain seq x y z
N MET A 1 -46.46 5.08 -8.34
CA MET A 1 -45.12 5.58 -8.75
C MET A 1 -44.23 5.87 -7.54
N LEU A 2 -44.70 6.62 -6.54
CA LEU A 2 -43.92 7.00 -5.34
C LEU A 2 -43.36 5.83 -4.50
N LYS A 3 -44.10 4.70 -4.41
CA LYS A 3 -43.63 3.51 -3.68
C LYS A 3 -42.43 2.82 -4.36
N LYS A 4 -42.33 2.90 -5.68
CA LYS A 4 -41.25 2.28 -6.47
C LYS A 4 -39.96 3.13 -6.40
N THR A 5 -40.10 4.46 -6.41
CA THR A 5 -38.96 5.37 -6.31
C THR A 5 -38.32 5.35 -4.92
N VAL A 6 -39.13 5.24 -3.85
CA VAL A 6 -38.62 5.10 -2.47
C VAL A 6 -37.84 3.79 -2.29
N SER A 7 -38.32 2.69 -2.87
CA SER A 7 -37.63 1.39 -2.80
C SER A 7 -36.28 1.39 -3.51
N ILE A 8 -36.16 2.11 -4.64
CA ILE A 8 -34.90 2.20 -5.41
C ILE A 8 -33.89 3.09 -4.67
N MET A 9 -34.34 4.20 -4.08
CA MET A 9 -33.49 5.09 -3.29
C MET A 9 -32.94 4.38 -2.04
N LEU A 10 -33.76 3.58 -1.35
CA LEU A 10 -33.33 2.82 -0.18
C LEU A 10 -32.30 1.74 -0.52
N LEU A 11 -32.45 1.08 -1.68
CA LEU A 11 -31.48 0.08 -2.15
C LEU A 11 -30.14 0.72 -2.53
N ALA A 12 -30.15 1.89 -3.16
CA ALA A 12 -28.93 2.62 -3.52
C ALA A 12 -28.14 3.08 -2.26
N LEU A 13 -28.85 3.47 -1.18
CA LEU A 13 -28.21 3.86 0.07
C LEU A 13 -27.51 2.69 0.78
N MET A 14 -28.07 1.48 0.68
CA MET A 14 -27.48 0.26 1.23
C MET A 14 -26.25 -0.24 0.45
N CYS A 15 -26.12 0.14 -0.83
CA CYS A 15 -24.94 -0.19 -1.64
C CYS A 15 -23.77 0.79 -1.46
N ALA A 16 -23.98 1.93 -0.80
CA ALA A 16 -22.95 2.96 -0.59
C ALA A 16 -22.06 2.72 0.66
N SER A 17 -22.36 1.71 1.48
CA SER A 17 -21.55 1.36 2.65
C SER A 17 -20.46 0.35 2.29
N CYS A 18 -19.41 0.78 1.58
CA CYS A 18 -18.26 -0.08 1.27
C CYS A 18 -16.99 0.36 2.01
N ALA A 19 -16.70 -0.40 3.08
CA ALA A 19 -15.39 -0.92 3.46
C ALA A 19 -14.16 0.01 3.39
N LYS A 20 -14.11 1.05 4.22
CA LYS A 20 -12.81 1.63 4.60
C LYS A 20 -12.22 0.79 5.73
N ARG A 21 -11.20 0.00 5.42
CA ARG A 21 -10.40 -0.71 6.44
C ARG A 21 -9.47 0.28 7.13
N GLU A 22 -9.33 0.16 8.45
CA GLU A 22 -8.34 0.92 9.20
C GLU A 22 -6.92 0.40 8.91
N PRO A 23 -5.93 1.28 8.65
CA PRO A 23 -4.56 0.86 8.44
C PRO A 23 -3.95 0.29 9.73
N HIS A 24 -3.29 -0.87 9.63
CA HIS A 24 -2.46 -1.40 10.70
C HIS A 24 -1.07 -0.75 10.67
N THR A 25 -0.96 0.41 11.31
CA THR A 25 0.31 1.14 11.39
C THR A 25 1.17 0.65 12.55
N ILE A 26 2.48 0.84 12.38
CA ILE A 26 3.47 0.56 13.40
C ILE A 26 4.18 1.86 13.76
N MET A 27 4.48 2.04 15.04
CA MET A 27 5.29 3.18 15.48
C MET A 27 6.71 3.04 14.93
N ALA A 28 7.25 4.11 14.35
CA ALA A 28 8.64 4.13 13.88
C ALA A 28 9.62 3.88 15.03
N TYR A 29 9.38 4.53 16.18
CA TYR A 29 10.14 4.34 17.41
C TYR A 29 9.39 3.43 18.39
N GLN A 30 10.11 2.49 18.99
CA GLN A 30 9.62 1.71 20.13
C GLN A 30 10.58 1.85 21.32
N PRO A 31 10.04 2.01 22.54
CA PRO A 31 10.88 2.09 23.73
C PRO A 31 11.66 0.79 23.90
N GLY A 32 12.98 0.91 24.10
CA GLY A 32 13.87 -0.23 24.28
C GLY A 32 14.54 -0.76 23.01
N ASP A 33 14.28 -0.19 21.82
CA ASP A 33 15.01 -0.57 20.60
C ASP A 33 16.53 -0.43 20.74
N GLU A 34 16.97 0.59 21.47
CA GLU A 34 18.39 0.86 21.76
C GLU A 34 19.06 -0.27 22.56
N ASN A 35 18.30 -1.05 23.34
CA ASN A 35 18.82 -2.14 24.15
C ASN A 35 18.85 -3.49 23.41
N ARG A 36 18.30 -3.57 22.18
CA ARG A 36 18.22 -4.83 21.43
C ARG A 36 19.55 -5.22 20.79
N SER A 37 19.78 -6.52 20.60
CA SER A 37 20.97 -7.01 19.89
C SER A 37 20.93 -6.64 18.40
N CYS A 38 22.10 -6.52 17.76
CA CYS A 38 22.18 -6.25 16.31
C CYS A 38 21.41 -7.30 15.49
N ASP A 39 21.46 -8.57 15.88
CA ASP A 39 20.71 -9.65 15.22
C ASP A 39 19.20 -9.47 15.37
N SER A 40 18.74 -9.01 16.54
CA SER A 40 17.32 -8.70 16.76
C SER A 40 16.86 -7.51 15.92
N LEU A 41 17.71 -6.50 15.70
CA LEU A 41 17.38 -5.36 14.84
C LEU A 41 17.31 -5.81 13.37
N LEU A 42 18.29 -6.60 12.91
CA LEU A 42 18.37 -7.08 11.53
C LEU A 42 17.23 -8.06 11.17
N SER A 43 16.87 -8.94 12.10
CA SER A 43 15.71 -9.84 11.91
C SER A 43 14.40 -9.06 11.77
N GLU A 44 14.22 -7.96 12.51
CA GLU A 44 13.05 -7.12 12.35
C GLU A 44 13.05 -6.31 11.05
N VAL A 45 14.21 -5.78 10.65
CA VAL A 45 14.37 -5.11 9.36
C VAL A 45 14.01 -6.06 8.21
N SER A 46 14.53 -7.29 8.24
CA SER A 46 14.21 -8.29 7.21
C SER A 46 12.75 -8.74 7.24
N TYR A 47 12.14 -8.87 8.41
CA TYR A 47 10.72 -9.17 8.56
C TYR A 47 9.83 -8.13 7.86
N TYR A 48 10.03 -6.84 8.15
CA TYR A 48 9.23 -5.79 7.54
C TYR A 48 9.57 -5.57 6.06
N HIS A 49 10.83 -5.76 5.67
CA HIS A 49 11.23 -5.68 4.27
C HIS A 49 10.53 -6.78 3.43
N ASN A 50 10.43 -8.00 3.95
CA ASN A 50 9.69 -9.07 3.29
C ASN A 50 8.19 -8.76 3.18
N LYS A 51 7.58 -8.17 4.22
CA LYS A 51 6.18 -7.71 4.14
C LYS A 51 5.93 -6.65 3.07
N ILE A 52 6.88 -5.72 2.92
CA ILE A 52 6.81 -4.70 1.85
C ILE A 52 6.86 -5.38 0.48
N ASN A 53 7.77 -6.35 0.29
CA ASN A 53 7.91 -7.07 -0.97
C ASN A 53 6.70 -7.97 -1.29
N GLU A 54 6.14 -8.63 -0.28
CA GLU A 54 4.91 -9.42 -0.40
C GLU A 54 3.74 -8.54 -0.86
N LYS A 55 3.49 -7.41 -0.19
CA LYS A 55 2.46 -6.45 -0.61
C LYS A 55 2.70 -5.93 -2.01
N ASN A 56 3.93 -5.54 -2.36
CA ASN A 56 4.25 -5.05 -3.70
C ASN A 56 4.01 -6.13 -4.78
N GLY A 57 4.33 -7.40 -4.49
CA GLY A 57 4.05 -8.54 -5.37
C GLY A 57 2.56 -8.78 -5.59
N GLU A 58 1.75 -8.73 -4.52
CA GLU A 58 0.29 -8.86 -4.60
C GLU A 58 -0.34 -7.74 -5.46
N VAL A 59 0.17 -6.52 -5.31
CA VAL A 59 -0.31 -5.35 -6.05
C VAL A 59 -0.06 -5.49 -7.55
N ASN A 60 1.13 -5.98 -7.92
CA ASN A 60 1.48 -6.21 -9.33
C ASN A 60 0.63 -7.33 -9.96
N ASP A 61 0.39 -8.43 -9.26
CA ASP A 61 -0.47 -9.53 -9.74
C ASP A 61 -1.93 -9.10 -9.90
N ARG A 62 -2.48 -8.35 -8.94
CA ARG A 62 -3.84 -7.77 -9.04
C ARG A 62 -3.95 -6.78 -10.20
N THR A 63 -2.93 -5.97 -10.43
CA THR A 63 -2.90 -5.01 -11.54
C THR A 63 -2.89 -5.73 -12.88
N GLY A 64 -2.04 -6.76 -13.05
CA GLY A 64 -1.93 -7.51 -14.31
C GLY A 64 -3.23 -8.25 -14.69
N LYS A 65 -3.92 -8.85 -13.72
CA LYS A 65 -5.18 -9.58 -13.96
C LYS A 65 -6.35 -8.66 -14.33
N ASN A 66 -6.42 -7.47 -13.72
CA ASN A 66 -7.50 -6.51 -13.97
C ASN A 66 -7.32 -5.75 -15.30
N VAL A 67 -6.07 -5.48 -15.72
CA VAL A 67 -5.77 -4.88 -17.03
C VAL A 67 -6.23 -5.79 -18.17
N ALA A 68 -6.01 -7.10 -18.07
CA ALA A 68 -6.45 -8.05 -19.09
C ALA A 68 -7.99 -8.08 -19.29
N LEU A 69 -8.76 -7.98 -18.19
CA LEU A 69 -10.22 -7.91 -18.22
C LEU A 69 -10.76 -6.57 -18.75
N GLY A 70 -10.01 -5.47 -18.53
CA GLY A 70 -10.33 -4.14 -19.04
C GLY A 70 -10.30 -4.09 -20.57
N VAL A 71 -9.32 -4.74 -21.21
CA VAL A 71 -9.19 -4.77 -22.67
C VAL A 71 -10.33 -5.53 -23.37
N THR A 72 -11.05 -6.41 -22.64
CA THR A 72 -12.24 -7.13 -23.16
C THR A 72 -13.54 -6.29 -23.14
N GLY A 73 -13.46 -5.00 -22.78
CA GLY A 73 -14.50 -4.01 -23.11
C GLY A 73 -15.63 -3.81 -22.10
N ALA A 74 -15.63 -4.49 -20.94
CA ALA A 74 -16.71 -4.36 -19.95
C ALA A 74 -16.42 -3.42 -18.77
N PHE A 75 -15.16 -3.06 -18.50
CA PHE A 75 -14.76 -2.41 -17.24
C PHE A 75 -13.57 -1.45 -17.40
N LEU A 76 -13.54 -0.55 -18.38
CA LEU A 76 -12.43 0.42 -18.49
C LEU A 76 -12.57 1.68 -17.62
N ILE A 77 -13.79 2.03 -17.19
CA ILE A 77 -14.04 3.30 -16.48
C ILE A 77 -13.95 3.16 -14.95
N VAL A 78 -14.30 1.99 -14.40
CA VAL A 78 -14.33 1.78 -12.94
C VAL A 78 -12.94 1.46 -12.35
N PRO A 79 -12.10 0.57 -12.92
CA PRO A 79 -10.82 0.20 -12.31
C PRO A 79 -9.83 1.35 -12.19
N LEU A 80 -9.87 2.34 -13.08
CA LEU A 80 -8.98 3.51 -13.04
C LEU A 80 -9.13 4.34 -11.75
N PHE A 81 -10.28 4.29 -11.07
CA PHE A 81 -10.53 4.99 -9.80
C PHE A 81 -10.35 4.11 -8.56
N PHE A 82 -10.28 2.79 -8.70
CA PHE A 82 -10.23 1.84 -7.58
C PHE A 82 -8.96 0.96 -7.53
N MET A 83 -7.98 1.22 -8.41
CA MET A 83 -6.69 0.52 -8.44
C MET A 83 -5.55 1.35 -7.81
N ASP A 84 -5.85 2.52 -7.25
CA ASP A 84 -4.93 3.15 -6.31
C ASP A 84 -4.99 2.35 -5.02
N LEU A 85 -3.83 1.89 -4.53
CA LEU A 85 -3.72 1.21 -3.23
C LEU A 85 -4.63 1.94 -2.25
N SER A 86 -5.55 1.20 -1.60
CA SER A 86 -6.46 1.82 -0.64
C SER A 86 -5.63 2.70 0.30
N GLY A 87 -6.11 3.91 0.63
CA GLY A 87 -5.30 4.84 1.43
C GLY A 87 -4.71 4.19 2.69
N ALA A 88 -5.40 3.19 3.25
CA ALA A 88 -4.92 2.35 4.33
C ALA A 88 -3.64 1.57 3.99
N GLU A 89 -3.57 0.89 2.85
CA GLU A 89 -2.41 0.10 2.44
C GLU A 89 -1.16 0.97 2.21
N LYS A 90 -1.34 2.17 1.64
CA LYS A 90 -0.26 3.15 1.53
C LYS A 90 0.27 3.57 2.89
N THR A 91 -0.64 3.87 3.83
CA THR A 91 -0.28 4.25 5.20
C THR A 91 0.41 3.11 5.96
N GLU A 92 -0.01 1.86 5.75
CA GLU A 92 0.67 0.68 6.31
C GLU A 92 2.10 0.54 5.76
N LEU A 93 2.25 0.62 4.44
CA LEU A 93 3.56 0.50 3.77
C LEU A 93 4.52 1.58 4.26
N GLU A 94 4.03 2.82 4.37
CA GLU A 94 4.81 3.95 4.87
C GLU A 94 5.23 3.74 6.32
N SER A 95 4.35 3.18 7.17
CA SER A 95 4.70 2.86 8.56
C SER A 95 5.82 1.82 8.67
N TYR A 96 5.85 0.82 7.77
CA TYR A 96 6.92 -0.18 7.73
C TYR A 96 8.24 0.42 7.29
N LYS A 97 8.23 1.34 6.30
CA LYS A 97 9.43 2.06 5.87
C LYS A 97 10.02 2.89 6.99
N MET A 98 9.20 3.74 7.63
CA MET A 98 9.62 4.57 8.76
C MET A 98 10.19 3.72 9.91
N ARG A 99 9.60 2.55 10.17
CA ARG A 99 10.13 1.60 11.17
C ARG A 99 11.51 1.09 10.79
N ILE A 100 11.71 0.65 9.55
CA ILE A 100 13.00 0.16 9.07
C ILE A 100 14.05 1.27 9.13
N GLU A 101 13.72 2.48 8.68
CA GLU A 101 14.62 3.64 8.75
C GLU A 101 15.07 3.93 10.18
N ARG A 102 14.15 3.92 11.15
CA ARG A 102 14.51 4.10 12.56
C ARG A 102 15.43 2.99 13.06
N LEU A 103 15.15 1.72 12.74
CA LEU A 103 16.00 0.60 13.14
C LEU A 103 17.39 0.67 12.51
N GLN A 104 17.51 1.16 11.27
CA GLN A 104 18.79 1.39 10.63
C GLN A 104 19.58 2.50 11.34
N LEU A 105 18.93 3.59 11.78
CA LEU A 105 19.58 4.61 12.60
C LEU A 105 20.10 4.04 13.93
N VAL A 106 19.30 3.24 14.63
CA VAL A 106 19.76 2.55 15.86
C VAL A 106 20.94 1.62 15.56
N ALA A 107 20.87 0.86 14.46
CA ALA A 107 21.95 -0.04 14.06
C ALA A 107 23.24 0.70 13.71
N LEU A 108 23.16 1.90 13.12
CA LEU A 108 24.31 2.77 12.86
C LEU A 108 24.92 3.31 14.15
N GLU A 109 24.08 3.82 15.07
CA GLU A 109 24.51 4.29 16.40
C GLU A 109 25.25 3.19 17.16
N LYS A 110 24.76 1.95 17.05
CA LYS A 110 25.36 0.76 17.68
C LYS A 110 26.52 0.14 16.91
N LYS A 111 26.91 0.71 15.75
CA LYS A 111 27.96 0.20 14.87
C LYS A 111 27.77 -1.27 14.47
N CYS A 112 26.52 -1.68 14.25
CA CYS A 112 26.21 -3.02 13.75
C CYS A 112 26.72 -3.18 12.31
N SER A 113 27.18 -4.39 11.96
CA SER A 113 27.51 -4.74 10.57
C SER A 113 26.21 -5.07 9.82
N PHE A 114 25.67 -4.12 9.05
CA PHE A 114 24.47 -4.35 8.25
C PHE A 114 24.52 -3.62 6.90
N THR A 115 23.77 -4.12 5.92
CA THR A 115 23.55 -3.44 4.64
C THR A 115 22.27 -2.63 4.73
N PRO A 116 22.29 -1.30 4.53
CA PRO A 116 21.09 -0.49 4.59
C PRO A 116 20.14 -0.89 3.46
N VAL A 117 18.88 -1.13 3.83
CA VAL A 117 17.77 -1.31 2.90
C VAL A 117 17.38 0.06 2.38
N LYS A 118 17.44 0.24 1.06
CA LYS A 118 16.91 1.42 0.38
C LYS A 118 15.57 1.07 -0.23
N PHE A 119 14.58 1.92 -0.01
CA PHE A 119 13.32 1.83 -0.72
C PHE A 119 13.42 2.72 -1.94
N GLU A 120 13.28 2.16 -3.13
CA GLU A 120 13.05 2.96 -4.32
C GLU A 120 11.72 3.69 -4.10
N GLU A 121 11.75 5.01 -4.12
CA GLU A 121 10.53 5.80 -4.18
C GLU A 121 9.78 5.34 -5.42
N GLN A 122 8.58 4.80 -5.25
CA GLN A 122 7.69 4.52 -6.37
C GLN A 122 7.33 5.88 -6.97
N LYS A 123 8.16 6.35 -7.91
CA LYS A 123 7.88 7.49 -8.76
C LYS A 123 6.51 7.22 -9.35
N LYS A 124 5.57 8.12 -9.04
CA LYS A 124 4.24 8.12 -9.66
C LYS A 124 4.43 7.97 -11.16
N GLU A 125 4.18 6.78 -11.68
CA GLU A 125 4.10 6.56 -13.11
C GLU A 125 2.70 7.04 -13.50
N GLN A 126 2.57 8.37 -13.59
CA GLN A 126 1.63 8.96 -14.52
C GLN A 126 2.21 8.69 -15.91
N PRO A 127 1.52 7.94 -16.78
CA PRO A 127 1.78 8.05 -18.20
C PRO A 127 1.27 9.43 -18.64
N GLU A 128 2.15 10.43 -18.52
CA GLU A 128 2.17 11.59 -19.41
C GLU A 128 2.56 11.08 -20.80
N ASN A 129 1.61 10.54 -21.55
CA ASN A 129 1.59 10.58 -23.02
C ASN A 129 0.33 9.89 -23.57
N ALA A 130 -0.73 10.65 -23.76
CA ALA A 130 -1.59 10.46 -24.92
C ALA A 130 -1.56 11.77 -25.70
N LYS A 131 -0.45 11.92 -26.44
CA LYS A 131 -0.25 12.93 -27.46
C LYS A 131 -1.48 12.98 -28.38
N SER A 132 -2.08 14.16 -28.40
CA SER A 132 -2.92 14.69 -29.46
C SER A 132 -2.61 14.04 -30.82
N SER A 133 -3.58 13.29 -31.33
CA SER A 133 -3.67 12.93 -32.74
C SER A 133 -5.06 13.37 -33.17
N GLU A 134 -5.17 14.66 -33.47
CA GLU A 134 -6.15 15.18 -34.43
C GLU A 134 -5.51 15.09 -35.82
#